data_AF-A0A9D0DS60-F1
#
_entry.id   AF-A0A9D0DS60-F1
#
_cell.length_a   1.000
_cell.length_b   1.000
_cell.length_c   1.000
_cell.angle_alpha   90.00
_cell.angle_beta   90.00
_cell.angle_gamma   90.00
#
_symmetry.space_group_name_H-M   'P 1'
#
loop_
_entity.id
_entity.type
_entity.pdbx_description
1 polymer ?
#
loop_
_entity_poly.entity_id
_entity_poly.type
_entity_poly.pdbx_seq_one_letter_code
_entity_poly.pdbx_strand_id
1 'polypeptide(L)'
;MKYYLIFLIIALYSLLLLLIELQTSQIFVRQFFTDIGQYEIIGYAINTTLSVFLLWATALLFIINLTCVKKRTVEYWFFVSQIVMFVYLGCDERFLIHESIGKFLGRNDAYLLLGLGLVEVGLLAWLGNLRQKTQLARKFLYIAAVLFFIMVVIDAKFPRDMLLRLSLEELTKLWADIFLFLFAWEIMQQKIGNRINA
;
A
#
# COMPACT_ATOMS: atom_id res chain seq x y z
N MET A 1 7.18 -1.07 21.46
CA MET A 1 6.37 -2.26 21.82
C MET A 1 5.10 -2.42 20.99
N LYS A 2 4.40 -1.34 20.62
CA LYS A 2 3.03 -1.38 20.08
C LYS A 2 2.81 -2.16 18.77
N TYR A 3 3.83 -2.31 17.91
CA TYR A 3 3.68 -2.90 16.57
C TYR A 3 4.49 -4.20 16.34
N TYR A 4 5.27 -4.67 17.32
CA TYR A 4 6.20 -5.78 17.11
C TYR A 4 5.53 -7.09 16.73
N LEU A 5 4.36 -7.38 17.30
CA LEU A 5 3.63 -8.62 16.99
C LEU A 5 3.18 -8.65 15.53
N ILE A 6 2.64 -7.53 15.02
CA ILE A 6 2.21 -7.42 13.62
C ILE A 6 3.43 -7.59 12.70
N PHE A 7 4.52 -6.89 12.98
CA PHE A 7 5.75 -7.01 12.17
C PHE A 7 6.34 -8.42 12.22
N LEU A 8 6.30 -9.10 13.37
CA LEU A 8 6.77 -10.47 13.48
C LEU A 8 5.92 -11.42 12.64
N ILE A 9 4.59 -11.32 12.73
CA ILE A 9 3.66 -12.17 11.96
C ILE A 9 3.88 -11.96 10.46
N ILE A 10 3.94 -10.71 10.00
CA ILE A 10 4.12 -10.40 8.58
C ILE A 10 5.51 -10.81 8.09
N ALA A 11 6.55 -10.68 8.92
CA ALA A 11 7.90 -11.15 8.58
C ALA A 11 7.94 -12.67 8.45
N LEU A 12 7.31 -13.42 9.36
CA LEU A 12 7.21 -14.87 9.26
C LEU A 12 6.41 -15.29 8.02
N TYR A 13 5.30 -14.61 7.73
CA TYR A 13 4.51 -14.83 6.51
C TYR A 13 5.34 -14.58 5.24
N SER A 14 6.08 -13.47 5.19
CA SER A 14 6.95 -13.11 4.06
C SER A 14 8.06 -14.15 3.86
N LEU A 15 8.71 -14.56 4.95
CA LEU A 15 9.76 -15.58 4.93
C LEU A 15 9.21 -16.92 4.41
N LEU A 16 8.04 -17.32 4.90
CA LEU A 16 7.40 -18.56 4.48
C LEU A 16 7.12 -18.58 2.97
N LEU A 17 6.59 -17.50 2.41
CA LEU A 17 6.32 -17.41 0.97
C LEU A 17 7.61 -17.44 0.14
N LEU A 18 8.65 -16.72 0.56
CA LEU A 18 9.95 -16.77 -0.10
C LEU A 18 10.56 -18.18 -0.07
N LEU A 19 10.47 -18.87 1.07
CA LEU A 19 10.96 -20.25 1.21
C LEU A 19 10.17 -21.23 0.34
N ILE A 20 8.84 -21.09 0.28
CA ILE A 20 8.01 -21.92 -0.59
C ILE A 20 8.41 -21.71 -2.05
N GLU A 21 8.57 -20.47 -2.51
CA GLU A 21 8.99 -20.20 -3.89
C GLU A 21 10.37 -20.79 -4.20
N LEU A 22 11.34 -20.61 -3.30
CA LEU A 22 12.69 -21.16 -3.42
C LEU A 22 12.71 -22.69 -3.52
N GLN A 23 11.80 -23.38 -2.82
CA GLN A 23 11.72 -24.83 -2.79
C GLN A 23 10.84 -25.43 -3.89
N THR A 24 9.98 -24.62 -4.51
CA THR A 24 8.99 -25.09 -5.48
C THR A 24 9.12 -24.34 -6.80
N SER A 25 8.32 -23.31 -7.03
CA SER A 25 8.43 -22.38 -8.16
C SER A 25 7.50 -21.19 -7.96
N GLN A 26 7.67 -20.17 -8.81
CA GLN A 26 6.80 -19.00 -8.88
C GLN A 26 5.31 -19.35 -9.11
N ILE A 27 5.01 -20.45 -9.80
CA ILE A 27 3.62 -20.89 -10.10
C ILE A 27 2.87 -21.25 -8.81
N PHE A 28 3.55 -21.90 -7.86
CA PHE A 28 2.93 -22.28 -6.58
C PHE A 28 2.60 -21.06 -5.73
N VAL A 29 3.51 -20.10 -5.65
CA VAL A 29 3.31 -18.92 -4.79
C VAL A 29 2.36 -17.89 -5.41
N ARG A 30 2.25 -17.83 -6.74
CA ARG A 30 1.33 -16.94 -7.48
C ARG A 30 -0.13 -17.01 -7.01
N GLN A 31 -0.55 -18.16 -6.50
CA GLN A 31 -1.89 -18.39 -5.97
C GLN A 31 -2.19 -17.59 -4.69
N PHE A 32 -1.17 -17.29 -3.88
CA PHE A 32 -1.32 -16.44 -2.69
C PHE A 32 -1.36 -14.95 -3.06
N PHE A 33 -0.80 -14.62 -4.23
CA PHE A 33 -0.66 -13.26 -4.70
C PHE A 33 -1.89 -12.79 -5.48
N THR A 34 -2.21 -13.31 -6.67
CA THR A 34 -3.05 -12.49 -7.58
C THR A 34 -3.93 -13.18 -8.63
N ASP A 35 -3.89 -14.50 -8.87
CA ASP A 35 -4.68 -15.06 -9.99
C ASP A 35 -5.90 -15.85 -9.52
N ILE A 36 -7.13 -15.40 -9.81
CA ILE A 36 -8.37 -16.21 -9.61
C ILE A 36 -8.35 -17.32 -10.66
N GLY A 37 -7.55 -18.34 -10.38
CA GLY A 37 -7.50 -19.61 -11.07
C GLY A 37 -8.49 -20.61 -10.48
N GLN A 38 -8.81 -21.65 -11.25
CA GLN A 38 -9.81 -22.68 -10.96
C GLN A 38 -9.41 -23.68 -9.85
N TYR A 39 -8.65 -23.27 -8.85
CA TYR A 39 -8.11 -24.19 -7.85
C TYR A 39 -8.65 -23.88 -6.45
N GLU A 40 -9.29 -24.87 -5.82
CA GLU A 40 -9.70 -24.84 -4.41
C GLU A 40 -8.48 -25.05 -3.51
N ILE A 41 -7.75 -23.97 -3.20
CA ILE A 41 -6.51 -24.03 -2.41
C ILE A 41 -6.62 -23.11 -1.20
N ILE A 42 -6.10 -23.58 -0.06
CA ILE A 42 -6.07 -22.83 1.21
C ILE A 42 -5.14 -21.61 1.07
N GLY A 43 -5.60 -20.41 1.45
CA GLY A 43 -4.80 -19.17 1.42
C GLY A 43 -4.82 -18.44 0.07
N TYR A 44 -5.71 -18.84 -0.81
CA TYR A 44 -5.95 -18.23 -2.11
C TYR A 44 -6.14 -16.69 -2.05
N ALA A 45 -5.37 -15.95 -2.85
CA ALA A 45 -5.40 -14.48 -2.97
C ALA A 45 -5.29 -13.70 -1.65
N ILE A 46 -4.67 -14.29 -0.62
CA ILE A 46 -4.60 -13.68 0.71
C ILE A 46 -3.77 -12.39 0.71
N ASN A 47 -2.71 -12.30 -0.10
CA ASN A 47 -1.87 -11.10 -0.18
C ASN A 47 -2.66 -9.92 -0.75
N THR A 48 -3.25 -10.09 -1.94
CA THR A 48 -4.12 -9.08 -2.56
C THR A 48 -5.27 -8.70 -1.64
N THR A 49 -5.93 -9.69 -1.00
CA THR A 49 -7.05 -9.40 -0.10
C THR A 49 -6.61 -8.54 1.09
N LEU A 50 -5.44 -8.84 1.67
CA LEU A 50 -4.89 -8.07 2.78
C LEU A 50 -4.45 -6.66 2.34
N SER A 51 -3.78 -6.52 1.20
CA SER A 51 -3.41 -5.22 0.62
C SER A 51 -4.64 -4.34 0.36
N VAL A 52 -5.67 -4.87 -0.32
CA VAL A 52 -6.93 -4.16 -0.56
C VAL A 52 -7.59 -3.74 0.75
N PHE A 53 -7.65 -4.65 1.74
CA PHE A 53 -8.18 -4.34 3.05
C PHE A 53 -7.42 -3.19 3.72
N LEU A 54 -6.08 -3.21 3.70
CA LEU A 54 -5.25 -2.18 4.31
C LEU A 54 -5.41 -0.82 3.61
N LEU A 55 -5.46 -0.80 2.27
CA LEU A 55 -5.67 0.41 1.49
C LEU A 55 -7.05 1.05 1.80
N TRP A 56 -8.12 0.26 1.78
CA TRP A 56 -9.46 0.76 2.10
C TRP A 56 -9.62 1.10 3.59
N ALA A 57 -8.98 0.37 4.50
CA ALA A 57 -8.95 0.74 5.91
C ALA A 57 -8.21 2.07 6.12
N THR A 58 -7.14 2.32 5.37
CA THR A 58 -6.43 3.62 5.36
C THR A 58 -7.35 4.75 4.88
N ALA A 59 -8.09 4.53 3.78
CA ALA A 59 -9.09 5.48 3.31
C ALA A 59 -10.16 5.76 4.39
N LEU A 60 -10.65 4.72 5.08
CA LEU A 60 -11.63 4.86 6.16
C LEU A 60 -11.09 5.69 7.33
N LEU A 61 -9.83 5.47 7.74
CA LEU A 61 -9.19 6.30 8.77
C LEU A 61 -9.13 7.78 8.34
N PHE A 62 -8.85 8.06 7.07
CA PHE A 62 -8.89 9.43 6.57
C PHE A 62 -10.30 10.01 6.47
N ILE A 63 -11.32 9.20 6.14
CA ILE A 63 -12.74 9.62 6.22
C ILE A 63 -13.08 10.04 7.65
N ILE A 64 -12.72 9.24 8.65
CA ILE A 64 -12.96 9.57 10.06
C ILE A 64 -12.27 10.89 10.41
N ASN A 65 -11.01 11.08 10.02
CA ASN A 65 -10.29 12.34 10.25
C ASN A 65 -10.93 13.54 9.52
N LEU A 66 -11.48 13.34 8.31
CA LEU A 66 -12.15 14.39 7.54
C LEU A 66 -13.37 14.94 8.27
N THR A 67 -14.17 14.08 8.93
CA THR A 67 -15.34 14.50 9.73
C THR A 67 -14.95 15.45 10.88
N CYS A 68 -13.68 15.42 11.27
CA CYS A 68 -13.15 16.20 12.37
C CYS A 68 -12.57 17.56 11.96
N VAL A 69 -12.60 17.92 10.66
CA VAL A 69 -11.95 19.10 10.09
C VAL A 69 -12.96 20.10 9.54
N LYS A 70 -12.66 21.40 9.68
CA LYS A 70 -13.45 22.48 9.07
C LYS A 70 -13.38 22.39 7.55
N LYS A 71 -14.53 22.41 6.89
CA LYS A 71 -14.65 22.42 5.42
C LYS A 71 -13.82 23.56 4.81
N ARG A 72 -13.30 23.33 3.60
CA ARG A 72 -12.55 24.30 2.78
C ARG A 72 -11.20 24.76 3.36
N THR A 73 -10.65 24.05 4.35
CA THR A 73 -9.27 24.26 4.80
C THR A 73 -8.28 23.43 3.96
N VAL A 74 -6.99 23.77 3.98
CA VAL A 74 -5.95 22.95 3.32
C VAL A 74 -5.95 21.51 3.87
N GLU A 75 -6.13 21.36 5.18
CA GLU A 75 -6.22 20.05 5.82
C GLU A 75 -7.45 19.24 5.35
N TYR A 76 -8.58 19.90 5.09
CA TYR A 76 -9.75 19.25 4.49
C TYR A 76 -9.41 18.64 3.13
N TRP A 77 -8.76 19.43 2.26
CA TRP A 77 -8.37 18.97 0.93
C TRP A 77 -7.29 17.89 0.96
N PHE A 78 -6.38 17.95 1.93
CA PHE A 78 -5.44 16.85 2.20
C PHE A 78 -6.21 15.55 2.43
N PHE A 79 -7.13 15.50 3.39
CA PHE A 79 -7.87 14.28 3.67
C PHE A 79 -8.71 13.81 2.49
N VAL A 80 -9.36 14.72 1.75
CA VAL A 80 -10.09 14.36 0.52
C VAL A 80 -9.15 13.71 -0.50
N SER A 81 -7.96 14.29 -0.73
CA SER A 81 -7.02 13.74 -1.71
C SER A 81 -6.52 12.35 -1.31
N GLN A 82 -6.22 12.15 -0.02
CA GLN A 82 -5.81 10.85 0.51
C GLN A 82 -6.93 9.82 0.37
N ILE A 83 -8.18 10.16 0.70
CA ILE A 83 -9.32 9.25 0.54
C ILE A 83 -9.46 8.80 -0.90
N VAL A 84 -9.44 9.74 -1.85
CA VAL A 84 -9.55 9.43 -3.28
C VAL A 84 -8.39 8.53 -3.73
N MET A 85 -7.16 8.84 -3.32
CA MET A 85 -5.98 8.05 -3.65
C MET A 85 -6.09 6.61 -3.14
N PHE A 86 -6.39 6.42 -1.85
CA PHE A 86 -6.43 5.09 -1.24
C PHE A 86 -7.65 4.24 -1.68
N VAL A 87 -8.79 4.88 -1.97
CA VAL A 87 -9.93 4.19 -2.60
C VAL A 87 -9.53 3.73 -4.00
N TYR A 88 -8.93 4.62 -4.80
CA TYR A 88 -8.45 4.27 -6.13
C TYR A 88 -7.45 3.13 -6.09
N LEU A 89 -6.41 3.20 -5.24
CA LEU A 89 -5.39 2.17 -5.12
C LEU A 89 -5.98 0.82 -4.70
N GLY A 90 -6.92 0.78 -3.75
CA GLY A 90 -7.56 -0.48 -3.36
C GLY A 90 -8.46 -1.06 -4.46
N CYS A 91 -9.12 -0.20 -5.26
CA CYS A 91 -9.82 -0.64 -6.46
C CYS A 91 -8.85 -1.14 -7.53
N ASP A 92 -7.75 -0.43 -7.73
CA ASP A 92 -6.71 -0.78 -8.71
C ASP A 92 -6.10 -2.15 -8.40
N GLU A 93 -5.74 -2.40 -7.15
CA GLU A 93 -5.20 -3.68 -6.69
C GLU A 93 -6.22 -4.83 -6.87
N ARG A 94 -7.52 -4.56 -6.64
CA ARG A 94 -8.56 -5.58 -6.78
C ARG A 94 -8.95 -5.88 -8.23
N PHE A 95 -8.96 -4.86 -9.09
CA PHE A 95 -9.52 -4.93 -10.44
C PHE A 95 -8.47 -4.80 -11.55
N LEU A 96 -7.18 -4.67 -11.19
CA LEU A 96 -6.05 -4.54 -12.12
C LEU A 96 -6.29 -3.41 -13.14
N ILE A 97 -6.70 -2.24 -12.63
CA ILE A 97 -7.10 -1.09 -13.46
C ILE A 97 -5.88 -0.59 -14.25
N HIS A 98 -4.72 -0.46 -13.60
CA HIS A 98 -3.47 -0.01 -14.22
C HIS A 98 -2.99 -1.00 -15.30
N GLU A 99 -3.12 -2.31 -15.10
CA GLU A 99 -2.82 -3.28 -16.15
C GLU A 99 -3.74 -3.10 -17.36
N SER A 100 -5.04 -2.93 -17.12
CA SER A 100 -6.04 -2.77 -18.17
C SER A 100 -5.78 -1.51 -18.99
N ILE A 101 -5.45 -0.41 -18.33
CA ILE A 101 -5.08 0.86 -18.98
C ILE A 101 -3.72 0.74 -19.68
N GLY A 102 -2.72 0.09 -19.06
CA GLY A 102 -1.39 -0.13 -19.63
C GLY A 102 -1.45 -0.93 -20.94
N LYS A 103 -2.23 -2.02 -20.94
CA LYS A 103 -2.54 -2.82 -22.14
C LYS A 103 -3.21 -1.97 -23.22
N PHE A 104 -4.19 -1.14 -22.86
CA PHE A 104 -4.86 -0.24 -23.80
C PHE A 104 -3.90 0.80 -24.41
N LEU A 105 -2.98 1.34 -23.62
CA LEU A 105 -2.01 2.36 -24.06
C LEU A 105 -0.75 1.76 -24.73
N GLY A 106 -0.60 0.43 -24.74
CA GLY A 106 0.60 -0.25 -25.26
C GLY A 106 1.88 0.11 -24.50
N ARG A 107 1.78 0.49 -23.21
CA ARG A 107 2.91 0.85 -22.36
C ARG A 107 3.01 -0.09 -21.17
N ASN A 108 4.22 -0.18 -20.59
CA ASN A 108 4.42 -0.87 -19.32
C ASN A 108 3.59 -0.17 -18.24
N ASP A 109 2.77 -0.97 -17.57
CA ASP A 109 1.83 -0.64 -16.52
C ASP A 109 2.51 -0.07 -15.26
N ALA A 110 3.78 -0.44 -15.00
CA ALA A 110 4.61 0.16 -13.95
C ALA A 110 4.69 1.70 -14.03
N TYR A 111 4.65 2.27 -15.26
CA TYR A 111 4.72 3.72 -15.43
C TYR A 111 3.46 4.45 -14.96
N LEU A 112 2.30 3.78 -14.99
CA LEU A 112 1.05 4.34 -14.47
C LEU A 112 1.11 4.45 -12.94
N LEU A 113 1.60 3.39 -12.28
CA LEU A 113 1.83 3.39 -10.83
C LEU A 113 2.87 4.42 -10.43
N LEU A 114 3.98 4.54 -11.17
CA LEU A 114 4.97 5.59 -10.92
C LEU A 114 4.38 7.00 -11.06
N GLY A 115 3.55 7.22 -12.08
CA GLY A 115 2.84 8.49 -12.28
C GLY A 115 1.92 8.83 -11.12
N LEU A 116 1.14 7.86 -10.63
CA LEU A 116 0.32 8.01 -9.42
C LEU A 116 1.16 8.34 -8.19
N GLY A 117 2.31 7.67 -8.02
CA GLY A 117 3.26 7.97 -6.95
C GLY A 117 3.77 9.42 -7.00
N LEU A 118 4.06 9.95 -8.20
CA LEU A 118 4.47 11.35 -8.37
C LEU A 118 3.34 12.33 -8.02
N VAL A 119 2.11 12.01 -8.43
CA VAL A 119 0.92 12.80 -8.05
C VAL A 119 0.78 12.82 -6.53
N GLU A 120 0.92 11.67 -5.87
CA GLU A 120 0.83 11.57 -4.41
C GLU A 120 1.94 12.36 -3.71
N VAL A 121 3.19 12.30 -4.19
CA VAL A 121 4.28 13.14 -3.66
C VAL A 121 3.93 14.63 -3.80
N GLY A 122 3.36 15.04 -4.92
CA GLY A 122 2.88 16.41 -5.13
C GLY A 122 1.79 16.82 -4.14
N LEU A 123 0.82 15.94 -3.89
CA LEU A 123 -0.26 16.16 -2.91
C LEU A 123 0.29 16.24 -1.48
N LEU A 124 1.23 15.38 -1.10
CA LEU A 124 1.87 15.39 0.21
C LEU A 124 2.72 16.65 0.43
N ALA A 125 3.44 17.10 -0.60
CA ALA A 125 4.25 18.31 -0.54
C ALA A 125 3.37 19.57 -0.43
N TRP A 126 2.26 19.63 -1.17
CA TRP A 126 1.39 20.80 -1.19
C TRP A 126 0.42 20.82 0.00
N LEU A 127 -0.29 19.72 0.26
CA LEU A 127 -1.39 19.67 1.23
C LEU A 127 -1.00 19.00 2.55
N GLY A 128 -0.01 18.09 2.52
CA GLY A 128 0.28 17.19 3.64
C GLY A 128 0.91 17.84 4.87
N ASN A 129 1.54 19.00 4.71
CA ASN A 129 2.26 19.74 5.75
C ASN A 129 3.05 18.80 6.70
N LEU A 130 3.86 17.92 6.10
CA LEU A 130 4.46 16.77 6.77
C LEU A 130 5.28 17.16 8.00
N ARG A 131 5.83 18.37 8.05
CA ARG A 131 6.60 18.88 9.21
C ARG A 131 5.78 18.94 10.50
N GLN A 132 4.46 19.12 10.41
CA GLN A 132 3.56 19.19 11.58
C GLN A 132 3.04 17.81 12.02
N LYS A 133 3.30 16.76 11.23
CA LYS A 133 2.93 15.38 11.60
C LYS A 133 3.93 14.82 12.60
N THR A 134 3.49 13.84 13.40
CA THR A 134 4.38 13.17 14.35
C THR A 134 5.61 12.58 13.66
N GLN A 135 6.72 12.48 14.40
CA GLN A 135 7.94 11.87 13.86
C GLN A 135 7.69 10.43 13.39
N LEU A 136 6.82 9.70 14.10
CA LEU A 136 6.49 8.32 13.79
C LEU A 136 5.67 8.19 12.50
N ALA A 137 4.65 9.05 12.31
CA ALA A 137 3.89 9.09 11.07
C ALA A 137 4.79 9.33 9.85
N ARG A 138 5.71 10.31 9.94
CA ARG A 138 6.68 10.57 8.86
C ARG A 138 7.58 9.38 8.55
N LYS A 139 8.06 8.68 9.58
CA LYS A 139 8.89 7.47 9.39
C LYS A 139 8.13 6.41 8.63
N PHE A 140 6.87 6.13 8.99
CA PHE A 140 6.05 5.16 8.28
C PHE A 140 5.82 5.57 6.82
N LEU A 141 5.48 6.83 6.57
CA LEU A 141 5.32 7.33 5.20
C LEU A 141 6.60 7.16 4.35
N TYR A 142 7.77 7.47 4.91
CA TYR A 142 9.04 7.34 4.19
C TYR A 142 9.40 5.87 3.92
N ILE A 143 9.16 4.98 4.88
CA ILE A 143 9.40 3.54 4.68
C ILE A 143 8.45 3.02 3.60
N ALA A 144 7.16 3.38 3.64
CA ALA A 144 6.21 3.03 2.59
C ALA A 144 6.66 3.53 1.21
N ALA A 145 7.12 4.78 1.11
CA ALA A 145 7.60 5.34 -0.15
C ALA A 145 8.82 4.59 -0.72
N VAL A 146 9.76 4.19 0.15
CA VAL A 146 10.93 3.39 -0.25
C VAL A 146 10.49 2.01 -0.74
N LEU A 147 9.59 1.34 -0.02
CA LEU A 147 9.07 0.03 -0.41
C LEU A 147 8.28 0.07 -1.72
N PHE A 148 7.44 1.09 -1.90
CA PHE A 148 6.73 1.33 -3.15
C PHE A 148 7.71 1.54 -4.32
N PHE A 149 8.77 2.33 -4.12
CA PHE A 149 9.80 2.50 -5.14
C PHE A 149 10.52 1.19 -5.47
N ILE A 150 10.86 0.38 -4.46
CA ILE A 150 11.46 -0.95 -4.66
C ILE A 150 10.52 -1.82 -5.49
N MET A 151 9.23 -1.87 -5.16
CA MET A 151 8.22 -2.62 -5.91
C MET A 151 8.18 -2.19 -7.38
N VAL A 152 8.10 -0.89 -7.66
CA VAL A 152 8.09 -0.37 -9.04
C VAL A 152 9.38 -0.71 -9.80
N VAL A 153 10.54 -0.69 -9.14
CA VAL A 153 11.81 -1.07 -9.76
C VAL A 153 11.85 -2.57 -10.07
N ILE A 154 11.35 -3.41 -9.16
CA ILE A 154 11.24 -4.86 -9.38
C ILE A 154 10.38 -5.12 -10.60
N ASP A 155 9.17 -4.54 -10.65
CA ASP A 155 8.24 -4.77 -11.73
C ASP A 155 8.76 -4.26 -13.09
N ALA A 156 9.35 -3.06 -13.11
CA ALA A 156 9.82 -2.44 -14.35
C ALA A 156 11.12 -3.04 -14.92
N LYS A 157 12.03 -3.56 -14.09
CA LYS A 157 13.39 -3.97 -14.54
C LYS A 157 13.64 -5.47 -14.54
N PHE A 158 12.95 -6.25 -13.71
CA PHE A 158 13.27 -7.66 -13.54
C PHE A 158 12.42 -8.54 -14.47
N PRO A 159 13.02 -9.56 -15.10
CA PRO A 159 12.30 -10.49 -15.98
C PRO A 159 11.11 -11.13 -15.26
N ARG A 160 9.99 -11.32 -15.98
CA ARG A 160 8.74 -11.86 -15.42
C ARG A 160 8.90 -13.27 -14.82
N ASP A 161 9.80 -14.07 -15.38
CA ASP A 161 10.02 -15.47 -15.01
C ASP A 161 11.20 -15.65 -14.03
N MET A 162 11.76 -14.55 -13.53
CA MET A 162 12.85 -14.61 -12.57
C MET A 162 12.33 -15.09 -11.21
N LEU A 163 12.97 -16.13 -10.65
CA LEU A 163 12.66 -16.64 -9.33
C LEU A 163 12.72 -15.51 -8.28
N LEU A 164 11.72 -15.48 -7.39
CA LEU A 164 11.48 -14.47 -6.36
C LEU A 164 11.02 -13.10 -6.87
N ARG A 165 10.98 -12.84 -8.19
CA ARG A 165 10.52 -11.54 -8.71
C ARG A 165 9.11 -11.21 -8.23
N LEU A 166 8.17 -12.15 -8.41
CA LEU A 166 6.78 -11.97 -7.99
C LEU A 166 6.65 -11.84 -6.48
N SER A 167 7.26 -12.73 -5.70
CA SER A 167 7.16 -12.64 -4.23
C SER A 167 7.76 -11.35 -3.69
N LEU A 168 8.91 -10.91 -4.20
CA LEU A 168 9.51 -9.65 -3.74
C LEU A 168 8.66 -8.45 -4.10
N GLU A 169 8.13 -8.39 -5.32
CA GLU A 169 7.20 -7.34 -5.77
C GLU A 169 5.97 -7.26 -4.87
N GLU A 170 5.28 -8.39 -4.67
CA GLU A 170 4.02 -8.47 -3.94
C GLU A 170 4.18 -8.31 -2.43
N LEU A 171 5.25 -8.85 -1.84
CA LEU A 171 5.55 -8.66 -0.43
C LEU A 171 5.98 -7.22 -0.15
N THR A 172 6.82 -6.62 -1.01
CA THR A 172 7.22 -5.21 -0.80
C THR A 172 6.01 -4.27 -0.90
N LYS A 173 5.06 -4.56 -1.79
CA LYS A 173 3.75 -3.89 -1.85
C LYS A 173 2.98 -4.03 -0.54
N LEU A 174 2.76 -5.26 -0.05
CA LEU A 174 2.05 -5.50 1.22
C LEU A 174 2.69 -4.74 2.39
N TRP A 175 4.03 -4.78 2.49
CA TRP A 175 4.74 -4.03 3.52
C TRP A 175 4.52 -2.53 3.38
N ALA A 176 4.52 -1.98 2.16
CA ALA A 176 4.20 -0.58 1.93
C ALA A 176 2.79 -0.24 2.45
N ASP A 177 1.79 -1.06 2.16
CA ASP A 177 0.40 -0.85 2.58
C ASP A 177 0.24 -0.87 4.11
N ILE A 178 0.94 -1.78 4.79
CA ILE A 178 0.99 -1.80 6.26
C ILE A 178 1.54 -0.47 6.81
N PHE A 179 2.62 0.03 6.23
CA PHE A 179 3.20 1.30 6.67
C PHE A 179 2.31 2.50 6.33
N LEU A 180 1.58 2.50 5.21
CA LEU A 180 0.60 3.53 4.88
C LEU A 180 -0.59 3.51 5.86
N PHE A 181 -1.06 2.33 6.23
CA PHE A 181 -2.08 2.17 7.26
C PHE A 181 -1.61 2.71 8.61
N LEU A 182 -0.39 2.35 9.04
CA LEU A 182 0.20 2.85 10.28
C LEU A 182 0.42 4.37 10.24
N PHE A 183 0.76 4.93 9.08
CA PHE A 183 0.82 6.39 8.89
C PHE A 183 -0.54 7.05 9.13
N ALA A 184 -1.61 6.54 8.52
CA ALA A 184 -2.96 7.06 8.72
C ALA A 184 -3.44 6.90 10.17
N TRP A 185 -3.10 5.78 10.81
CA TRP A 185 -3.38 5.52 12.21
C TRP A 185 -2.71 6.53 13.15
N GLU A 186 -1.42 6.80 12.96
CA GLU A 186 -0.70 7.79 13.76
C GLU A 186 -1.24 9.20 13.58
N ILE A 187 -1.68 9.58 12.37
CA ILE A 187 -2.37 10.86 12.14
C ILE A 187 -3.66 10.94 12.94
N MET A 188 -4.46 9.86 12.93
CA MET A 188 -5.70 9.80 13.70
C MET A 188 -5.44 9.92 15.21
N GLN A 189 -4.45 9.19 15.73
CA GLN A 189 -4.07 9.23 17.14
C GLN A 189 -3.62 10.64 17.55
N GLN A 190 -2.82 11.32 16.72
CA GLN A 190 -2.42 12.71 16.94
C GLN A 190 -3.65 13.63 17.05
N LYS A 191 -4.65 13.46 16.18
CA LYS A 191 -5.89 14.25 16.23
C LYS A 191 -6.74 13.99 17.46
N ILE A 192 -6.92 12.73 17.83
CA ILE A 192 -7.68 12.35 19.03
C ILE A 192 -6.99 12.93 20.27
N GLY A 193 -5.67 12.76 20.39
CA GLY A 193 -4.89 13.32 21.50
C GLY A 193 -4.99 14.84 21.59
N ASN A 194 -4.90 15.54 20.45
CA ASN A 194 -5.04 17.00 20.43
C ASN A 194 -6.44 17.47 20.85
N ARG A 195 -7.50 16.69 20.59
CA ARG A 195 -8.87 17.03 21.03
C ARG A 195 -9.10 16.82 22.52
N ILE A 196 -8.45 15.84 23.13
CA ILE A 196 -8.58 15.59 24.58
C ILE A 196 -7.89 16.70 25.39
N ASN A 197 -6.83 17.30 24.83
CA ASN A 197 -6.03 18.32 25.50
C ASN A 197 -6.43 19.77 25.16
N ALA A 198 -7.47 19.99 24.34
CA ALA A 198 -7.95 21.30 23.91
C ALA A 198 -9.27 21.67 24.59
#